data_AF-A0A810E1H6-F1
#
_entry.id   AF-A0A810E1H6-F1
#
_cell.length_a   1.000
_cell.length_b   1.000
_cell.length_c   1.000
_cell.angle_alpha   90.00
_cell.angle_beta   90.00
_cell.angle_gamma   90.00
#
_symmetry.space_group_name_H-M   'P 1'
#
loop_
_entity.id
_entity.type
_entity.pdbx_description
1 polymer ?
#
loop_
_entity_poly.entity_id
_entity_poly.type
_entity_poly.pdbx_seq_one_letter_code
_entity_poly.pdbx_strand_id
1 'polypeptide(L)'
;MEAEKIDHLLFEDESMIRSYQALQYNWFPRGKQRKVPTHGKHEGAKLFGAINYETGQVHHREEEKADTIRLHVSQFMNRINNQPMETIDRLLVRL
;
A
#
# COMPACT_ATOMS: atom_id res chain seq x y z
N MET A 1 -39.59 14.58 -1.16
CA MET A 1 -38.13 14.70 -1.28
C MET A 1 -37.67 13.44 -1.98
N GLU A 2 -37.29 13.54 -3.25
CA GLU A 2 -36.60 12.44 -3.92
C GLU A 2 -35.21 12.30 -3.28
N ALA A 3 -34.84 11.08 -2.93
CA ALA A 3 -33.51 10.82 -2.38
C ALA A 3 -32.47 11.06 -3.47
N GLU A 4 -31.43 11.83 -3.17
CA GLU A 4 -30.30 12.00 -4.08
C GLU A 4 -29.70 10.64 -4.41
N LYS A 5 -29.52 10.39 -5.72
CA LYS A 5 -28.93 9.15 -6.21
C LYS A 5 -27.41 9.29 -6.13
N ILE A 6 -26.78 8.39 -5.38
CA ILE A 6 -25.32 8.26 -5.37
C ILE A 6 -24.91 7.59 -6.69
N ASP A 7 -24.06 8.26 -7.47
CA ASP A 7 -23.59 7.73 -8.75
C ASP A 7 -22.53 6.64 -8.58
N HIS A 8 -21.55 6.84 -7.69
CA HIS A 8 -20.49 5.88 -7.41
C HIS A 8 -20.06 5.91 -5.94
N LEU A 9 -19.64 4.75 -5.42
CA LEU A 9 -19.03 4.62 -4.09
C LEU A 9 -17.51 4.42 -4.22
N LEU A 10 -16.76 5.32 -3.59
CA LEU A 10 -15.30 5.24 -3.50
C LEU A 10 -14.88 4.97 -2.05
N PHE A 11 -13.95 4.04 -1.86
CA PHE A 11 -13.25 3.86 -0.59
C PHE A 11 -11.87 4.51 -0.69
N GLU A 12 -11.59 5.43 0.21
CA GLU A 12 -10.38 6.25 0.19
C GLU A 12 -9.56 6.04 1.44
N ASP A 13 -8.23 6.04 1.31
CA ASP A 13 -7.32 6.01 2.44
C ASP A 13 -5.94 6.58 2.07
N GLU A 14 -5.17 6.94 3.11
CA GLU A 14 -3.78 7.33 3.01
C GLU A 14 -2.87 6.29 3.66
N SER A 15 -1.79 5.92 2.98
CA SER A 15 -0.79 5.00 3.52
C SER A 15 0.63 5.52 3.33
N MET A 16 1.50 5.18 4.28
CA MET A 16 2.92 5.47 4.24
C MET A 16 3.70 4.18 3.92
N ILE A 17 4.29 4.13 2.73
CA ILE A 17 5.12 3.00 2.29
C ILE A 17 6.57 3.31 2.65
N ARG A 18 7.09 2.65 3.67
CA ARG A 18 8.45 2.88 4.19
C ARG A 18 9.52 2.22 3.30
N SER A 19 10.65 2.89 3.06
CA SER A 19 11.78 2.30 2.32
C SER A 19 12.67 1.39 3.16
N TYR A 20 12.58 1.51 4.48
CA TYR A 20 13.34 0.69 5.40
C TYR A 20 12.60 -0.61 5.74
N GLN A 21 13.38 -1.65 6.01
CA GLN A 21 12.85 -2.97 6.30
C GLN A 21 12.07 -2.95 7.62
N ALA A 22 10.78 -3.25 7.55
CA ALA A 22 9.99 -3.53 8.74
C ALA A 22 10.54 -4.80 9.42
N LEU A 23 10.67 -4.78 10.75
CA LEU A 23 10.99 -5.97 11.52
C LEU A 23 9.85 -6.99 11.31
N GLN A 24 10.16 -8.09 10.64
CA GLN A 24 9.23 -9.21 10.42
C GLN A 24 9.11 -10.07 11.69
N TYR A 25 8.63 -11.32 11.57
CA TYR A 25 8.44 -12.26 12.68
C TYR A 25 9.53 -12.16 13.76
N ASN A 26 9.13 -11.67 14.95
CA ASN A 26 10.03 -11.38 16.06
C ASN A 26 10.08 -12.52 17.10
N TRP A 27 9.61 -13.72 16.74
CA TRP A 27 9.68 -14.88 17.63
C TRP A 27 11.11 -15.43 17.64
N PHE A 28 11.89 -14.95 18.60
CA PHE A 28 13.20 -15.49 18.90
C PHE A 28 13.17 -16.26 20.22
N PRO A 29 13.92 -17.36 20.34
CA PRO A 29 14.14 -17.99 21.62
C PRO A 29 14.66 -16.97 22.63
N ARG A 30 14.20 -17.04 23.88
CA ARG A 30 14.63 -16.15 24.96
C ARG A 30 16.15 -16.16 25.06
N GLY A 31 16.78 -14.99 24.91
CA GLY A 31 18.24 -14.82 24.92
C GLY A 31 18.94 -14.99 23.57
N LYS A 32 18.23 -15.33 22.49
CA LYS A 32 18.75 -15.46 21.11
C LYS A 32 18.14 -14.46 20.13
N GLN A 33 17.71 -13.29 20.62
CA GLN A 33 17.12 -12.25 19.78
C GLN A 33 18.17 -11.68 18.82
N ARG A 34 17.86 -11.68 17.51
CA ARG A 34 18.73 -11.05 16.51
C ARG A 34 18.73 -9.54 16.71
N LYS A 35 19.92 -8.94 16.68
CA LYS A 35 20.08 -7.49 16.54
C LYS A 35 19.96 -7.15 15.06
N VAL A 36 18.84 -6.54 14.68
CA VAL A 36 18.62 -6.10 13.30
C VAL A 36 19.11 -4.65 13.18
N PRO A 37 20.08 -4.35 12.30
CA PRO A 37 20.52 -2.98 12.08
C PRO A 37 19.40 -2.20 11.40
N THR A 38 18.87 -1.20 12.09
CA THR A 38 17.90 -0.25 11.54
C THR A 38 18.65 0.96 11.01
N HIS A 39 18.56 1.22 9.72
CA HIS A 39 19.03 2.48 9.16
C HIS A 39 17.97 3.55 9.49
N GLY A 40 18.33 4.55 10.29
CA GLY A 40 17.42 5.60 10.80
C GLY A 40 16.97 6.64 9.77
N LYS A 41 17.03 6.31 8.48
CA LYS A 41 16.51 7.18 7.43
C LYS A 41 15.01 6.99 7.37
N HIS A 42 14.25 7.98 7.85
CA HIS A 42 12.79 8.02 7.78
C HIS A 42 12.34 8.35 6.34
N GLU A 43 12.84 7.58 5.38
CA GLU A 43 12.48 7.68 3.98
C GLU A 43 11.31 6.72 3.71
N GLY A 44 10.31 7.20 2.99
CA GLY A 44 9.08 6.49 2.68
C GLY A 44 8.30 7.30 1.65
N ALA A 45 7.31 6.69 1.01
CA ALA A 45 6.37 7.39 0.13
C ALA A 45 5.01 7.51 0.79
N LYS A 46 4.51 8.75 0.87
CA LYS A 46 3.09 8.99 1.17
C LYS A 46 2.27 8.77 -0.09
N LEU A 47 1.23 7.95 0.05
CA LEU A 47 0.35 7.52 -1.02
C LEU A 47 -1.10 7.74 -0.59
N PHE A 48 -1.83 8.49 -1.39
CA PHE A 48 -3.29 8.55 -1.33
C PHE A 48 -3.86 7.58 -2.37
N GLY A 49 -4.86 6.80 -1.98
CA GLY A 49 -5.55 5.86 -2.87
C GLY A 49 -7.06 5.94 -2.70
N ALA A 50 -7.78 5.79 -3.82
CA ALA A 50 -9.23 5.66 -3.85
C ALA A 50 -9.59 4.49 -4.75
N ILE A 51 -10.40 3.55 -4.26
CA ILE A 51 -10.90 2.42 -5.06
C ILE A 51 -12.40 2.59 -5.31
N ASN A 52 -12.78 2.46 -6.58
CA ASN A 52 -14.19 2.34 -6.94
C ASN A 52 -14.69 0.95 -6.57
N TYR A 53 -15.68 0.89 -5.68
CA TYR A 53 -16.20 -0.36 -5.15
C TYR A 53 -16.83 -1.26 -6.22
N GLU A 54 -17.48 -0.66 -7.21
CA GLU A 54 -18.23 -1.39 -8.23
C GLU A 54 -17.31 -1.98 -9.30
N THR A 55 -16.26 -1.25 -9.67
CA THR A 55 -15.36 -1.62 -10.78
C THR A 55 -14.02 -2.16 -10.33
N GLY A 56 -13.62 -1.93 -9.09
CA GLY A 56 -12.28 -2.22 -8.57
C GLY A 56 -11.19 -1.31 -9.12
N GLN A 57 -11.53 -0.24 -9.87
CA GLN A 57 -10.56 0.71 -10.39
C GLN A 57 -9.90 1.51 -9.27
N VAL A 58 -8.57 1.64 -9.30
CA VAL A 58 -7.80 2.35 -8.27
C VAL A 58 -7.23 3.66 -8.83
N HIS A 59 -7.65 4.77 -8.23
CA HIS A 59 -7.04 6.07 -8.41
C HIS A 59 -6.00 6.28 -7.31
N HIS A 60 -4.86 6.89 -7.64
CA HIS A 60 -3.82 7.15 -6.66
C HIS A 60 -3.07 8.44 -6.95
N ARG A 61 -2.50 9.02 -5.89
CA ARG A 61 -1.60 10.17 -5.96
C ARG A 61 -0.41 9.93 -5.03
N GLU A 62 0.78 10.14 -5.57
CA GLU A 62 2.05 10.03 -4.84
C GLU A 62 2.59 11.44 -4.57
N GLU A 63 3.05 11.70 -3.35
CA GLU A 63 3.66 12.99 -2.98
C GLU A 63 5.20 12.94 -2.86
N GLU A 64 5.81 11.78 -3.12
CA GLU A 64 7.21 11.55 -2.76
C GLU A 64 8.25 11.94 -3.82
N LYS A 65 9.40 12.43 -3.35
CA LYS A 65 10.54 12.87 -4.18
C LYS A 65 11.64 11.82 -4.35
N ALA A 66 11.65 10.76 -3.55
CA ALA A 66 12.69 9.73 -3.61
C ALA A 66 12.46 8.78 -4.79
N ASP A 67 13.30 8.87 -5.82
CA ASP A 67 13.12 8.22 -7.12
C ASP A 67 12.88 6.71 -7.05
N THR A 68 13.58 6.00 -6.17
CA THR A 68 13.49 4.53 -6.09
C THR A 68 12.16 4.05 -5.49
N ILE A 69 11.68 4.71 -4.42
CA ILE A 69 10.40 4.33 -3.79
C ILE A 69 9.27 4.67 -4.74
N ARG A 70 9.31 5.87 -5.33
CA ARG A 70 8.33 6.33 -6.32
C ARG A 70 8.19 5.35 -7.48
N LEU A 71 9.31 4.87 -8.03
CA LEU A 71 9.30 3.88 -9.11
C LEU A 71 8.59 2.58 -8.71
N HIS A 72 8.91 2.03 -7.54
CA HIS A 72 8.29 0.79 -7.07
C HIS A 72 6.80 0.95 -6.76
N VAL A 73 6.39 2.08 -6.17
CA VAL A 73 4.98 2.38 -5.88
C VAL A 73 4.21 2.54 -7.20
N SER A 74 4.74 3.30 -8.16
CA SER A 74 4.10 3.46 -9.47
C SER A 74 3.97 2.14 -10.23
N GLN A 75 5.00 1.29 -10.23
CA GLN A 75 4.93 -0.05 -10.82
C GLN A 75 3.87 -0.93 -10.15
N PHE A 76 3.78 -0.87 -8.81
CA PHE A 76 2.79 -1.59 -8.05
C PHE A 76 1.36 -1.14 -8.39
N MET A 77 1.14 0.18 -8.48
CA MET A 77 -0.16 0.75 -8.82
C MET A 77 -0.61 0.43 -10.24
N ASN A 78 0.32 0.49 -11.20
CA ASN A 78 0.05 0.07 -12.57
C ASN A 78 -0.37 -1.40 -12.63
N ARG A 79 0.26 -2.28 -11.85
CA ARG A 79 -0.12 -3.70 -11.78
C ARG A 79 -1.51 -3.89 -11.19
N ILE A 80 -1.85 -3.19 -10.09
CA ILE A 80 -3.20 -3.25 -9.51
C ILE A 80 -4.24 -2.83 -10.54
N ASN A 81 -4.03 -1.73 -11.24
CA ASN A 81 -5.02 -1.24 -12.20
C ASN A 81 -5.18 -2.14 -13.43
N ASN A 82 -4.13 -2.84 -13.86
CA ASN A 82 -4.21 -3.77 -14.97
C ASN A 82 -4.87 -5.10 -14.59
N GLN A 83 -4.70 -5.58 -13.35
CA GLN A 83 -5.19 -6.87 -12.88
C GLN A 83 -5.66 -6.78 -11.41
N PRO A 84 -6.75 -6.04 -11.13
CA PRO A 84 -7.15 -5.71 -9.76
C PRO A 84 -7.54 -6.95 -8.97
N MET A 85 -8.40 -7.81 -9.52
CA MET A 85 -8.87 -9.01 -8.82
C MET A 85 -7.73 -10.01 -8.52
N GLU A 86 -6.87 -10.30 -9.49
CA GLU A 86 -5.74 -11.21 -9.29
C GLU A 86 -4.72 -10.67 -8.27
N THR A 87 -4.51 -9.35 -8.27
CA THR A 87 -3.58 -8.70 -7.33
C THR A 87 -4.17 -8.65 -5.92
N ILE A 88 -5.45 -8.29 -5.77
CA ILE A 88 -6.14 -8.22 -4.48
C ILE A 88 -6.26 -9.62 -3.86
N ASP A 89 -6.68 -10.63 -4.63
CA ASP A 89 -6.82 -12.00 -4.12
C ASP A 89 -5.49 -12.57 -3.62
N ARG A 90 -4.37 -12.34 -4.35
CA ARG A 90 -3.04 -12.77 -3.89
C ARG A 90 -2.60 -12.09 -2.59
N LEU A 91 -3.05 -10.85 -2.33
CA LEU A 91 -2.71 -10.12 -1.11
C LEU A 91 -3.49 -10.64 0.09
N LEU A 92 -4.76 -11.04 -0.11
CA LEU A 92 -5.61 -11.58 0.94
C LEU A 92 -5.24 -13.03 1.33
N VAL A 93 -4.72 -13.83 0.40
CA VAL A 93 -4.32 -15.24 0.65
C VAL A 93 -2.96 -15.37 1.38
N ARG A 94 -2.21 -14.26 1.52
CA ARG A 94 -0.89 -14.26 2.19
C ARG A 94 -0.90 -13.71 3.62
N LEU A 95 -2.07 -13.38 4.17
CA LEU A 95 -2.28 -13.05 5.58
C LEU A 95 -2.64 -14.32 6.37
#